data_AF-T0ZMM5-F1
#
_entry.id   AF-T0ZMM5-F1
#
_cell.length_a   1.000
_cell.length_b   1.000
_cell.length_c   1.000
_cell.angle_alpha   90.00
_cell.angle_beta   90.00
_cell.angle_gamma   90.00
#
_symmetry.space_group_name_H-M   'P 1'
#
loop_
_entity.id
_entity.type
_entity.pdbx_description
1 polymer ?
#
loop_
_entity_poly.entity_id
_entity_poly.type
_entity_poly.pdbx_seq_one_letter_code
_entity_poly.pdbx_strand_id
1 'polypeptide(L)'
;GTLDKQDERVREYLASKATLVAATRLPESTFQAIANTSVTTDIVILRKPLAAREPSSSWMELAQIPKDSPLYGGDAYYYHLEWKMRANEYFVQHHPDRVIGKLQLVDNGYDKSVGCVFEGDLEAALAGQVDSLPAGLYAEREAVKIEPARATRDLAPGDNRLGFRVVDGQLFECDGEKL
;
A
#
# COMPACT_ATOMS: atom_id res chain seq x y z
N GLY A 1 8.87 8.30 4.11
CA GLY A 1 7.49 7.97 3.67
C GLY A 1 6.71 7.29 4.80
N THR A 2 5.52 6.75 4.52
CA THR A 2 4.69 6.00 5.49
C THR A 2 5.43 4.82 6.12
N LEU A 3 6.25 4.10 5.34
CA LEU A 3 6.99 2.95 5.82
C LEU A 3 8.06 3.32 6.87
N ASP A 4 8.75 4.45 6.71
CA ASP A 4 9.84 4.85 7.62
C ASP A 4 9.43 5.81 8.76
N LYS A 5 8.13 6.10 8.92
CA LYS A 5 7.69 6.93 10.04
C LYS A 5 7.94 6.21 11.36
N GLN A 6 8.42 6.95 12.36
CA GLN A 6 8.53 6.45 13.74
C GLN A 6 7.16 6.02 14.28
N ASP A 7 6.13 6.82 13.98
CA ASP A 7 4.74 6.50 14.30
C ASP A 7 4.20 5.40 13.39
N GLU A 8 3.83 4.26 14.00
CA GLU A 8 3.37 3.06 13.32
C GLU A 8 1.87 3.01 13.05
N ARG A 9 1.06 3.94 13.59
CA ARG A 9 -0.41 3.87 13.53
C ARG A 9 -0.97 3.68 12.12
N VAL A 10 -0.33 4.27 11.12
CA VAL A 10 -0.74 4.10 9.71
C VAL A 10 -0.41 2.68 9.22
N ARG A 11 0.74 2.12 9.61
CA ARG A 11 1.13 0.74 9.27
C ARG A 11 0.21 -0.26 9.97
N GLU A 12 -0.10 -0.07 11.24
CA GLU A 12 -1.08 -0.88 11.97
C GLU A 12 -2.45 -0.84 11.30
N TYR A 13 -2.93 0.35 10.95
CA TYR A 13 -4.20 0.53 10.25
C TYR A 13 -4.21 -0.26 8.93
N LEU A 14 -3.18 -0.11 8.11
CA LEU A 14 -3.06 -0.83 6.84
C LEU A 14 -2.97 -2.35 7.06
N ALA A 15 -2.17 -2.81 8.03
CA ALA A 15 -2.02 -4.22 8.37
C ALA A 15 -3.31 -4.86 8.89
N SER A 16 -4.18 -4.08 9.54
CA SER A 16 -5.52 -4.53 9.97
C SER A 16 -6.50 -4.73 8.80
N LYS A 17 -6.22 -4.15 7.63
CA LYS A 17 -7.12 -4.18 6.46
C LYS A 17 -6.57 -5.00 5.30
N ALA A 18 -5.26 -5.16 5.21
CA ALA A 18 -4.59 -5.82 4.10
C ALA A 18 -3.28 -6.47 4.53
N THR A 19 -2.89 -7.51 3.79
CA THR A 19 -1.56 -8.10 3.89
C THR A 19 -0.62 -7.36 2.94
N LEU A 20 0.56 -6.98 3.44
CA LEU A 20 1.64 -6.48 2.59
C LEU A 20 2.16 -7.63 1.72
N VAL A 21 2.04 -7.48 0.40
CA VAL A 21 2.53 -8.46 -0.57
C VAL A 21 3.98 -8.14 -0.93
N ALA A 22 4.22 -6.89 -1.29
CA ALA A 22 5.54 -6.37 -1.61
C ALA A 22 5.55 -4.86 -1.40
N ALA A 23 6.72 -4.33 -1.08
CA ALA A 23 7.01 -2.91 -1.23
C ALA A 23 8.33 -2.77 -1.99
N THR A 24 8.45 -1.76 -2.85
CA THR A 24 9.68 -1.46 -3.58
C THR A 24 10.06 -0.02 -3.35
N ARG A 25 11.27 0.21 -2.82
CA ARG A 25 11.81 1.55 -2.58
C ARG A 25 12.51 2.05 -3.83
N LEU A 26 12.14 3.24 -4.26
CA LEU A 26 12.68 3.88 -5.45
C LEU A 26 13.76 4.91 -5.10
N PRO A 27 14.67 5.22 -6.02
CA PRO A 27 15.64 6.29 -5.85
C PRO A 27 14.97 7.64 -5.67
N GLU A 28 15.57 8.55 -4.91
CA GLU A 28 15.00 9.88 -4.67
C GLU A 28 14.88 10.73 -5.94
N SER A 29 15.69 10.44 -6.95
CA SER A 29 15.69 11.11 -8.25
C SER A 29 14.56 10.67 -9.19
N THR A 30 13.77 9.65 -8.80
CA THR A 30 12.72 9.05 -9.65
C THR A 30 11.77 10.09 -10.26
N PHE A 31 11.37 11.08 -9.45
CA PHE A 31 10.43 12.11 -9.87
C PHE A 31 11.08 13.45 -10.24
N GLN A 32 12.42 13.51 -10.26
CA GLN A 32 13.15 14.76 -10.49
C GLN A 32 12.85 15.36 -11.86
N ALA A 33 12.84 14.53 -12.91
CA ALA A 33 12.64 15.00 -14.29
C ALA A 33 11.21 15.50 -14.57
N ILE A 34 10.21 15.00 -13.84
CA ILE A 34 8.79 15.28 -14.13
C ILE A 34 8.12 16.18 -13.10
N ALA A 35 8.61 16.18 -11.85
CA ALA A 35 8.03 16.92 -10.74
C ALA A 35 9.05 17.83 -10.02
N ASN A 36 10.32 17.83 -10.43
CA ASN A 36 11.41 18.61 -9.82
C ASN A 36 11.52 18.41 -8.30
N THR A 37 11.31 17.18 -7.84
CA THR A 37 11.39 16.79 -6.43
C THR A 37 12.34 15.61 -6.22
N SER A 38 13.27 15.77 -5.27
CA SER A 38 14.13 14.70 -4.77
C SER A 38 13.50 14.09 -3.52
N VAL A 39 12.72 13.02 -3.68
CA VAL A 39 12.01 12.37 -2.57
C VAL A 39 12.13 10.86 -2.70
N THR A 40 12.59 10.21 -1.64
CA THR A 40 12.53 8.74 -1.55
C THR A 40 11.08 8.30 -1.46
N THR A 41 10.66 7.47 -2.41
CA THR A 41 9.28 7.03 -2.59
C THR A 41 9.21 5.51 -2.65
N ASP A 42 8.06 4.96 -2.28
CA ASP A 42 7.83 3.52 -2.24
C ASP A 42 6.61 3.17 -3.11
N ILE A 43 6.70 2.08 -3.87
CA ILE A 43 5.54 1.39 -4.45
C ILE A 43 5.12 0.32 -3.45
N VAL A 44 3.86 0.34 -2.99
CA VAL A 44 3.36 -0.60 -1.98
C VAL A 44 2.20 -1.40 -2.56
N ILE A 45 2.33 -2.73 -2.55
CA ILE A 45 1.33 -3.68 -3.04
C ILE A 45 0.70 -4.38 -1.84
N LEU A 46 -0.60 -4.17 -1.68
CA LEU A 46 -1.40 -4.69 -0.58
C LEU A 46 -2.48 -5.63 -1.11
N ARG A 47 -2.69 -6.76 -0.43
CA ARG A 47 -3.80 -7.68 -0.71
C ARG A 47 -4.84 -7.62 0.40
N LYS A 48 -6.07 -7.26 0.05
CA LYS A 48 -7.21 -7.37 0.96
C LYS A 48 -7.55 -8.86 1.17
N PRO A 49 -7.57 -9.37 2.41
CA PRO A 49 -7.91 -10.76 2.67
C PRO A 49 -9.42 -10.99 2.48
N LEU A 50 -9.80 -12.21 2.09
CA LEU A 50 -11.21 -12.61 1.91
C LEU A 50 -11.95 -12.79 3.24
N ALA A 51 -11.21 -13.11 4.30
CA ALA A 51 -11.72 -13.23 5.67
C ALA A 51 -10.85 -12.38 6.61
N ALA A 52 -11.39 -12.07 7.79
CA ALA A 52 -10.61 -11.42 8.84
C ALA A 52 -9.38 -12.28 9.19
N ARG A 53 -8.24 -11.63 9.41
CA ARG A 53 -6.97 -12.26 9.74
C ARG A 53 -6.20 -11.34 10.70
N GLU A 54 -5.39 -11.96 11.54
CA GLU A 54 -4.41 -11.25 12.36
C GLU A 54 -3.37 -10.49 11.50
N PRO A 55 -3.05 -9.23 11.85
CA PRO A 55 -2.03 -8.44 11.18
C PRO A 55 -0.68 -9.18 11.08
N SER A 56 0.01 -9.02 9.97
CA SER A 56 1.40 -9.48 9.84
C SER A 56 2.34 -8.50 10.53
N SER A 57 3.26 -8.99 11.36
CA SER A 57 4.20 -8.16 12.12
C SER A 57 5.45 -7.73 11.35
N SER A 58 5.77 -8.36 10.21
CA SER A 58 7.08 -8.26 9.52
C SER A 58 7.37 -6.96 8.77
N TRP A 59 6.77 -5.84 9.17
CA TRP A 59 6.96 -4.51 8.59
C TRP A 59 6.46 -3.37 9.49
N MET A 60 6.18 -3.66 10.77
CA MET A 60 5.66 -2.68 11.72
C MET A 60 6.76 -1.77 12.26
N GLU A 61 7.97 -2.30 12.43
CA GLU A 61 9.06 -1.59 13.10
C GLU A 61 10.05 -0.93 12.14
N LEU A 62 10.87 -0.03 12.71
CA LEU A 62 12.04 0.50 12.04
C LEU A 62 13.29 -0.18 12.56
N ALA A 63 14.11 -0.67 11.64
CA ALA A 63 15.40 -1.28 11.94
C ALA A 63 16.55 -0.32 11.62
N GLN A 64 17.63 -0.39 12.39
CA GLN A 64 18.88 0.24 12.02
C GLN A 64 19.48 -0.48 10.82
N ILE A 65 20.02 0.27 9.87
CA ILE A 65 20.70 -0.24 8.67
C ILE A 65 22.14 -0.58 9.07
N PRO A 66 22.52 -1.86 9.13
CA PRO A 66 23.89 -2.26 9.47
C PRO A 66 24.89 -1.79 8.41
N LYS A 67 26.15 -1.51 8.79
CA LYS A 67 27.19 -1.08 7.84
C LYS A 67 27.58 -2.16 6.83
N ASP A 68 27.43 -3.41 7.20
CA ASP A 68 27.63 -4.59 6.36
C ASP A 68 26.39 -4.95 5.52
N SER A 69 25.29 -4.21 5.68
CA SER A 69 24.09 -4.40 4.87
C SER A 69 24.34 -4.10 3.40
N PRO A 70 23.77 -4.88 2.47
CA PRO A 70 23.75 -4.52 1.06
C PRO A 70 22.99 -3.21 0.79
N LEU A 71 22.20 -2.70 1.73
CA LEU A 71 21.54 -1.40 1.60
C LEU A 71 22.44 -0.23 1.96
N TYR A 72 23.53 -0.43 2.69
CA TYR A 72 24.33 0.66 3.21
C TYR A 72 25.06 1.40 2.07
N GLY A 73 24.72 2.67 1.87
CA GLY A 73 25.33 3.58 0.90
C GLY A 73 26.43 4.46 1.47
N GLY A 74 26.68 4.36 2.77
CA GLY A 74 27.67 5.17 3.47
C GLY A 74 27.09 6.34 4.25
N ASP A 75 27.90 6.81 5.19
CA ASP A 75 27.72 8.06 5.91
C ASP A 75 29.07 8.73 6.22
N ALA A 76 30.08 8.56 5.35
CA ALA A 76 31.50 8.79 5.67
C ALA A 76 31.85 10.14 6.35
N TYR A 77 30.99 11.15 6.25
CA TYR A 77 31.15 12.45 6.91
C TYR A 77 30.44 12.60 8.28
N TYR A 78 29.62 11.63 8.70
CA TYR A 78 28.61 11.76 9.74
C TYR A 78 28.47 10.54 10.66
N TYR A 79 29.57 9.87 11.01
CA TYR A 79 29.57 8.68 11.89
C TYR A 79 28.82 8.88 13.24
N HIS A 80 28.71 10.11 13.74
CA HIS A 80 27.96 10.42 14.98
C HIS A 80 26.42 10.42 14.78
N LEU A 81 25.95 10.28 13.53
CA LEU A 81 24.54 10.23 13.16
C LEU A 81 24.11 8.83 12.68
N GLU A 82 24.91 7.78 12.92
CA GLU A 82 24.58 6.39 12.56
C GLU A 82 23.20 5.95 13.07
N TRP A 83 22.75 6.45 14.22
CA TRP A 83 21.41 6.18 14.76
C TRP A 83 20.26 6.71 13.86
N LYS A 84 20.55 7.66 12.96
CA LYS A 84 19.60 8.17 11.96
C LYS A 84 19.47 7.25 10.74
N MET A 85 20.40 6.32 10.53
CA MET A 85 20.34 5.31 9.46
C MET A 85 19.35 4.20 9.82
N ARG A 86 18.06 4.53 9.85
CA ARG A 86 16.96 3.59 10.09
C ARG A 86 15.98 3.61 8.92
N ALA A 87 15.45 2.44 8.59
CA ALA A 87 14.39 2.27 7.61
C ALA A 87 13.41 1.20 8.11
N ASN A 88 12.27 1.07 7.45
CA ASN A 88 11.32 0.00 7.78
C ASN A 88 11.99 -1.39 7.76
N GLU A 89 11.70 -2.21 8.76
CA GLU A 89 12.28 -3.56 8.91
C GLU A 89 12.02 -4.45 7.68
N TYR A 90 10.93 -4.22 6.96
CA TYR A 90 10.63 -4.89 5.70
C TYR A 90 11.83 -4.83 4.75
N PHE A 91 12.40 -3.64 4.55
CA PHE A 91 13.56 -3.47 3.66
C PHE A 91 14.84 -3.97 4.31
N VAL A 92 15.04 -3.66 5.60
CA VAL A 92 16.34 -3.88 6.25
C VAL A 92 16.58 -5.36 6.57
N GLN A 93 15.57 -6.04 7.12
CA GLN A 93 15.73 -7.39 7.69
C GLN A 93 15.21 -8.49 6.76
N HIS A 94 14.17 -8.21 5.98
CA HIS A 94 13.45 -9.24 5.23
C HIS A 94 13.67 -9.17 3.72
N HIS A 95 13.75 -7.95 3.17
CA HIS A 95 13.72 -7.71 1.73
C HIS A 95 14.66 -6.57 1.28
N PRO A 96 15.98 -6.68 1.54
CA PRO A 96 16.94 -5.66 1.06
C PRO A 96 17.03 -5.61 -0.48
N ASP A 97 16.69 -6.70 -1.16
CA ASP A 97 16.56 -6.78 -2.61
C ASP A 97 15.46 -5.88 -3.18
N ARG A 98 14.52 -5.41 -2.34
CA ARG A 98 13.40 -4.55 -2.75
C ARG A 98 13.73 -3.05 -2.73
N VAL A 99 14.97 -2.68 -2.46
CA VAL A 99 15.46 -1.31 -2.55
C VAL A 99 16.25 -1.16 -3.85
N ILE A 100 15.77 -0.32 -4.76
CA ILE A 100 16.53 0.03 -5.97
C ILE A 100 17.53 1.11 -5.58
N GLY A 101 18.71 0.68 -5.14
CA GLY A 101 19.81 1.57 -4.77
C GLY A 101 20.37 1.32 -3.38
N LYS A 102 21.00 2.35 -2.85
CA LYS A 102 21.64 2.36 -1.52
C LYS A 102 21.03 3.45 -0.65
N LEU A 103 20.90 3.15 0.63
CA LEU A 103 20.40 4.06 1.66
C LEU A 103 21.56 4.80 2.31
N GLN A 104 21.48 6.12 2.35
CA GLN A 104 22.50 6.99 2.94
C GLN A 104 21.88 8.25 3.53
N LEU A 105 22.63 8.98 4.36
CA LEU A 105 22.18 10.28 4.84
C LEU A 105 22.28 11.33 3.74
N VAL A 106 21.14 11.92 3.39
CA VAL A 106 21.01 13.03 2.44
C VAL A 106 20.51 14.28 3.15
N ASP A 107 20.77 15.44 2.56
CA ASP A 107 20.22 16.71 3.01
C ASP A 107 18.86 16.96 2.35
N ASN A 108 17.84 17.26 3.13
CA ASN A 108 16.52 17.63 2.60
C ASN A 108 16.20 19.13 2.73
N GLY A 109 17.21 19.96 3.06
CA GLY A 109 17.08 21.40 3.25
C GLY A 109 16.72 21.83 4.68
N TYR A 110 16.33 20.91 5.57
CA TYR A 110 16.00 21.20 6.96
C TYR A 110 16.77 20.33 7.96
N ASP A 111 16.88 19.03 7.69
CA ASP A 111 17.64 18.08 8.50
C ASP A 111 18.25 16.99 7.59
N LYS A 112 19.14 16.18 8.13
CA LYS A 112 19.57 14.94 7.49
C LYS A 112 18.49 13.88 7.62
N SER A 113 18.14 13.28 6.50
CA SER A 113 17.24 12.12 6.43
C SER A 113 17.87 10.99 5.62
N VAL A 114 17.36 9.78 5.78
CA VAL A 114 17.76 8.66 4.93
C VAL A 114 17.15 8.85 3.55
N GLY A 115 18.00 8.92 2.53
CA GLY A 115 17.64 8.95 1.11
C GLY A 115 18.09 7.68 0.40
N CYS A 116 17.40 7.34 -0.70
CA CYS A 116 17.76 6.23 -1.58
C CYS A 116 18.45 6.76 -2.84
N VAL A 117 19.71 6.37 -3.04
CA VAL A 117 20.53 6.80 -4.18
C VAL A 117 20.83 5.61 -5.08
N PHE A 118 20.65 5.80 -6.38
CA PHE A 118 20.89 4.79 -7.40
C PHE A 118 21.44 5.43 -8.66
N GLU A 119 22.52 4.85 -9.16
CA GLU A 119 23.10 5.18 -10.45
C GLU A 119 22.94 3.94 -11.34
N GLY A 120 22.08 4.02 -12.34
CA GLY A 120 21.79 2.89 -13.22
C GLY A 120 20.51 3.07 -14.01
N ASP A 121 20.14 2.01 -14.71
CA ASP A 121 18.88 1.94 -15.46
C ASP A 121 17.73 1.63 -14.51
N LEU A 122 16.96 2.67 -14.16
CA LEU A 122 15.80 2.54 -13.28
C LEU A 122 14.68 1.71 -13.92
N GLU A 123 14.50 1.79 -15.24
CA GLU A 123 13.45 1.06 -15.94
C GLU A 123 13.72 -0.45 -15.87
N ALA A 124 14.95 -0.87 -16.19
CA ALA A 124 15.36 -2.26 -16.09
C ALA A 124 15.33 -2.78 -14.64
N ALA A 125 15.79 -1.99 -13.66
CA ALA A 125 15.74 -2.37 -12.25
C ALA A 125 14.30 -2.53 -11.75
N LEU A 126 13.39 -1.64 -12.15
CA LEU A 126 11.98 -1.71 -11.79
C LEU A 126 11.27 -2.89 -12.46
N ALA A 127 11.59 -3.21 -13.70
CA ALA A 127 11.08 -4.41 -14.37
C ALA A 127 11.45 -5.69 -13.59
N GLY A 128 12.69 -5.80 -13.10
CA GLY A 128 13.10 -6.92 -12.24
C GLY A 128 12.33 -6.99 -10.91
N GLN A 129 11.88 -5.87 -10.37
CA GLN A 129 11.02 -5.85 -9.17
C GLN A 129 9.62 -6.39 -9.46
N VAL A 130 9.08 -6.11 -10.65
CA VAL A 130 7.80 -6.64 -11.11
C VAL A 130 7.88 -8.15 -11.33
N ASP A 131 8.94 -8.62 -11.97
CA ASP A 131 9.14 -10.05 -12.26
C ASP A 131 9.32 -10.91 -11.00
N SER A 132 9.84 -10.32 -9.92
CA SER A 132 10.01 -11.01 -8.63
C SER A 132 8.75 -10.99 -7.76
N LEU A 133 7.63 -10.43 -8.24
CA LEU A 133 6.38 -10.45 -7.47
C LEU A 133 5.81 -11.87 -7.38
N PRO A 134 5.24 -12.25 -6.23
CA PRO A 134 4.59 -13.55 -6.06
C PRO A 134 3.41 -13.71 -7.03
N ALA A 135 3.43 -14.80 -7.81
CA ALA A 135 2.37 -15.18 -8.73
C ALA A 135 1.18 -15.83 -8.00
N GLY A 136 0.02 -15.85 -8.65
CA GLY A 136 -1.17 -16.58 -8.18
C GLY A 136 -1.85 -16.00 -6.93
N LEU A 137 -1.54 -14.74 -6.56
CA LEU A 137 -2.13 -14.11 -5.38
C LEU A 137 -3.58 -13.63 -5.57
N TYR A 138 -3.94 -13.31 -6.81
CA TYR A 138 -5.29 -12.93 -7.19
C TYR A 138 -5.94 -14.07 -7.96
N ALA A 139 -7.10 -14.51 -7.48
CA ALA A 139 -8.00 -15.36 -8.24
C ALA A 139 -9.21 -14.51 -8.62
N GLU A 140 -9.65 -14.65 -9.87
CA GLU A 140 -10.91 -14.05 -10.30
C GLU A 140 -12.02 -14.51 -9.35
N ARG A 141 -12.77 -13.56 -8.81
CA ARG A 141 -13.90 -13.89 -7.95
C ARG A 141 -15.03 -14.33 -8.85
N GLU A 142 -15.54 -15.56 -8.69
CA GLU A 142 -16.80 -15.95 -9.32
C GLU A 142 -17.85 -14.88 -9.00
N ALA A 143 -18.47 -14.33 -10.03
CA ALA A 143 -19.53 -13.36 -9.87
C ALA A 143 -20.65 -14.03 -9.07
N VAL A 144 -20.81 -13.62 -7.80
CA VAL A 144 -21.98 -14.00 -7.03
C VAL A 144 -23.16 -13.40 -7.78
N LYS A 145 -23.94 -14.25 -8.45
CA LYS A 145 -25.26 -13.86 -8.94
C LYS A 145 -26.08 -13.50 -7.70
N ILE A 146 -26.15 -12.21 -7.41
CA ILE A 146 -27.12 -11.70 -6.46
C ILE A 146 -28.44 -11.82 -7.21
N GLU A 147 -29.15 -12.92 -6.99
CA GLU A 147 -30.58 -13.00 -7.29
C GLU A 147 -31.21 -11.83 -6.51
N PRO A 148 -31.77 -10.81 -7.18
CA PRO A 148 -32.52 -9.80 -6.45
C PRO A 148 -33.70 -10.53 -5.82
N ALA A 149 -33.70 -10.67 -4.50
CA ALA A 149 -34.90 -11.03 -3.76
C ALA A 149 -35.87 -9.84 -3.82
N ARG A 150 -36.44 -9.59 -5.01
CA ARG A 150 -37.62 -8.72 -5.14
C ARG A 150 -38.79 -9.54 -4.64
N ALA A 151 -39.12 -9.38 -3.36
CA ALA A 151 -40.47 -9.67 -2.92
C ALA A 151 -41.38 -8.71 -3.69
N THR A 152 -42.35 -9.23 -4.44
CA THR A 152 -43.34 -8.40 -5.12
C THR A 152 -44.59 -8.29 -4.29
N ARG A 153 -45.17 -7.10 -4.15
CA ARG A 153 -46.44 -6.89 -3.45
C ARG A 153 -47.44 -6.15 -4.33
N ASP A 154 -48.70 -6.54 -4.26
CA ASP A 154 -49.76 -5.86 -5.01
C ASP A 154 -49.99 -4.44 -4.46
N LEU A 155 -50.25 -3.50 -5.36
CA LEU A 155 -50.62 -2.12 -5.01
C LEU A 155 -52.01 -2.08 -4.39
N ALA A 156 -52.21 -1.16 -3.45
CA ALA A 156 -53.54 -0.87 -2.94
C ALA A 156 -54.41 -0.28 -4.10
N PRO A 157 -55.72 -0.56 -4.13
CA PRO A 157 -56.60 -0.04 -5.18
C PRO A 157 -56.52 1.50 -5.29
N GLY A 158 -56.19 2.00 -6.48
CA GLY A 158 -56.07 3.44 -6.76
C GLY A 158 -54.67 4.04 -6.54
N ASP A 159 -53.68 3.24 -6.17
CA ASP A 159 -52.34 3.71 -5.87
C ASP A 159 -51.33 3.35 -6.98
N ASN A 160 -51.19 4.22 -7.99
CA ASN A 160 -50.37 4.00 -9.19
C ASN A 160 -49.14 4.93 -9.27
N ARG A 161 -48.72 5.52 -8.15
CA ARG A 161 -47.58 6.45 -8.16
C ARG A 161 -46.26 5.70 -8.29
N LEU A 162 -45.54 5.99 -9.37
CA LEU A 162 -44.20 5.50 -9.66
C LEU A 162 -43.18 5.95 -8.60
N GLY A 163 -42.17 5.13 -8.34
CA GLY A 163 -41.05 5.45 -7.45
C GLY A 163 -40.87 4.49 -6.28
N PHE A 164 -39.96 4.80 -5.36
CA PHE A 164 -39.59 3.90 -4.27
C PHE A 164 -40.46 4.09 -3.02
N ARG A 165 -40.76 2.98 -2.31
CA ARG A 165 -41.59 2.98 -1.10
C ARG A 165 -41.07 2.06 -0.03
N VAL A 166 -41.29 2.40 1.23
CA VAL A 166 -40.97 1.51 2.36
C VAL A 166 -42.26 0.87 2.87
N VAL A 167 -42.36 -0.46 2.84
CA VAL A 167 -43.47 -1.24 3.39
C VAL A 167 -42.90 -2.25 4.37
N ASP A 168 -43.43 -2.28 5.60
CA ASP A 168 -42.97 -3.18 6.67
C ASP A 168 -41.44 -3.16 6.89
N GLY A 169 -40.80 -1.99 6.70
CA GLY A 169 -39.36 -1.79 6.85
C GLY A 169 -38.50 -2.20 5.64
N GLN A 170 -39.11 -2.63 4.54
CA GLN A 170 -38.43 -3.02 3.31
C GLN A 170 -38.68 -2.00 2.19
N LEU A 171 -37.66 -1.69 1.39
CA LEU A 171 -37.76 -0.78 0.25
C LEU A 171 -38.22 -1.53 -1.00
N PHE A 172 -39.28 -1.05 -1.63
CA PHE A 172 -39.89 -1.56 -2.85
C PHE A 172 -39.85 -0.50 -3.95
N GLU A 173 -39.90 -0.92 -5.21
CA GLU A 173 -39.95 -0.03 -6.37
C GLU A 173 -41.31 -0.19 -7.05
N CYS A 174 -42.10 0.88 -7.06
CA CYS A 174 -43.40 0.89 -7.71
C CYS A 174 -43.24 1.19 -9.21
N ASP A 175 -43.56 0.21 -10.05
CA ASP A 175 -43.60 0.36 -11.51
C ASP A 175 -44.99 0.75 -12.06
N GLY A 176 -45.95 0.96 -11.16
CA GLY A 176 -47.34 1.33 -11.48
C GLY A 176 -48.31 0.14 -11.49
N GLU A 177 -47.81 -1.09 -11.46
CA GLU A 177 -48.62 -2.30 -11.34
C GLU A 177 -48.33 -3.06 -10.04
N LYS A 178 -47.06 -3.08 -9.59
CA LYS A 178 -46.61 -3.77 -8.37
C LYS A 178 -45.53 -2.98 -7.62
N LEU A 179 -45.31 -3.37 -6.37
CA LEU A 179 -44.18 -3.01 -5.51
C LEU A 179 -43.10 -4.09 -5.56
#